data_AF-A0A3R9F2V7-F1
#
_entry.id   AF-A0A3R9F2V7-F1
#
_cell.length_a   1.000
_cell.length_b   1.000
_cell.length_c   1.000
_cell.angle_alpha   90.00
_cell.angle_beta   90.00
_cell.angle_gamma   90.00
#
_symmetry.space_group_name_H-M   'P 1'
#
loop_
_entity.id
_entity.type
_entity.pdbx_description
1 polymer ?
#
loop_
_entity_poly.entity_id
_entity_poly.type
_entity_poly.pdbx_seq_one_letter_code
_entity_poly.pdbx_strand_id
1 'polypeptide(L)'
;MDVERTPGRRGRVAQGPAEDTGPVTAFARRLWELKRAAGDPSYDRMRDELGALASKSALSAAARGKHLPSWETTWEFVRVLAVGVLGQDETAVRLDWRGCWEQAREPSEAVEEVAEPGPSRGRWAAYGLAAAVAIVLVVALALLFGGAFSAEEPAAAGDVSEFVADVTVPDGTAVPAGSRFVKTWELRNAGSVGWIGRYLVRSGSFGSPGECRTPARVPIPYTAPGEHVRISVDVQAPPAAGHCQVYWKMADSEGHLLLPDARAVFFSVRIVP
;
A
#
# COMPACT_ATOMS: atom_id res chain seq x y z
N MET A 1 -7.87 48.88 36.79
CA MET A 1 -6.93 47.75 36.66
C MET A 1 -7.41 46.97 35.45
N ASP A 2 -7.06 47.48 34.28
CA ASP A 2 -7.50 46.95 32.99
C ASP A 2 -6.39 46.05 32.46
N VAL A 3 -6.67 44.76 32.39
CA VAL A 3 -5.76 43.78 31.79
C VAL A 3 -6.00 43.85 30.28
N GLU A 4 -5.08 44.54 29.58
CA GLU A 4 -5.02 44.57 28.12
C GLU A 4 -4.96 43.15 27.55
N ARG A 5 -6.00 42.82 26.77
CA ARG A 5 -6.11 41.58 26.03
C ARG A 5 -5.24 41.71 24.77
N THR A 6 -4.08 41.07 24.76
CA THR A 6 -3.21 41.01 23.59
C THR A 6 -3.96 40.42 22.38
N PRO A 7 -3.98 41.07 21.21
CA PRO A 7 -4.64 40.52 20.04
C PRO A 7 -3.85 39.32 19.53
N GLY A 8 -4.49 38.15 19.55
CA GLY A 8 -3.94 36.93 18.98
C GLY A 8 -3.57 37.13 17.52
N ARG A 9 -2.35 36.71 17.15
CA ARG A 9 -1.88 36.68 15.75
C ARG A 9 -2.93 35.96 14.90
N ARG A 10 -3.66 36.72 14.07
CA ARG A 10 -4.47 36.18 12.98
C ARG A 10 -3.53 35.45 12.03
N GLY A 11 -3.51 34.13 12.15
CA GLY A 11 -2.80 33.25 11.23
C GLY A 11 -3.26 33.54 9.80
N ARG A 12 -2.30 33.66 8.90
CA ARG A 12 -2.50 33.89 7.47
C ARG A 12 -3.49 32.85 6.94
N VAL A 13 -4.64 33.30 6.44
CA VAL A 13 -5.67 32.46 5.80
C VAL A 13 -4.99 31.69 4.66
N ALA A 14 -5.10 30.36 4.69
CA ALA A 14 -4.58 29.53 3.63
C ALA A 14 -5.36 29.83 2.34
N GLN A 15 -4.69 30.44 1.36
CA GLN A 15 -5.24 30.58 0.01
C GLN A 15 -5.42 29.18 -0.58
N GLY A 16 -6.61 28.90 -1.12
CA GLY A 16 -6.89 27.65 -1.82
C GLY A 16 -6.00 27.46 -3.06
N PRO A 17 -5.87 26.23 -3.57
CA PRO A 17 -5.09 25.97 -4.78
C PRO A 17 -5.61 26.82 -5.95
N ALA A 18 -4.71 27.37 -6.78
CA ALA A 18 -5.03 28.11 -7.99
C ALA A 18 -5.68 27.20 -9.06
N GLU A 19 -6.27 27.82 -10.09
CA GLU A 19 -7.10 27.20 -11.13
C GLU A 19 -6.51 25.91 -11.74
N ASP A 20 -7.40 25.02 -12.14
CA ASP A 20 -7.22 23.59 -12.35
C ASP A 20 -6.19 23.21 -13.43
N THR A 21 -5.07 22.64 -12.99
CA THR A 21 -4.06 22.02 -13.88
C THR A 21 -3.74 20.60 -13.41
N GLY A 22 -4.78 19.78 -13.19
CA GLY A 22 -4.63 18.32 -13.07
C GLY A 22 -5.19 17.63 -11.82
N PRO A 23 -5.11 16.28 -11.81
CA PRO A 23 -5.74 15.41 -10.81
C PRO A 23 -5.39 15.74 -9.35
N VAL A 24 -4.12 16.05 -9.09
CA VAL A 24 -3.63 16.36 -7.73
C VAL A 24 -4.21 17.66 -7.18
N THR A 25 -4.36 18.68 -8.02
CA THR A 25 -4.94 19.97 -7.63
C THR A 25 -6.43 19.82 -7.34
N ALA A 26 -7.15 19.01 -8.13
CA ALA A 26 -8.55 18.66 -7.88
C ALA A 26 -8.71 17.92 -6.54
N PHE A 27 -7.83 16.97 -6.25
CA PHE A 27 -7.84 16.24 -4.98
C PHE A 27 -7.60 17.15 -3.77
N ALA A 28 -6.61 18.04 -3.84
CA ALA A 28 -6.33 18.98 -2.76
C ALA A 28 -7.47 19.98 -2.53
N ARG A 29 -8.19 20.38 -3.58
CA ARG A 29 -9.39 21.19 -3.46
C ARG A 29 -10.50 20.44 -2.71
N ARG A 30 -10.71 19.16 -3.00
CA ARG A 30 -11.67 18.32 -2.24
C ARG A 30 -11.32 18.26 -0.76
N LEU A 31 -10.04 18.08 -0.41
CA LEU A 31 -9.58 18.13 1.00
C LEU A 31 -9.90 19.47 1.66
N TRP A 32 -9.71 20.58 0.94
CA TRP A 32 -10.01 21.91 1.43
C TRP A 32 -11.51 22.14 1.65
N GLU A 33 -12.35 21.64 0.74
CA GLU A 33 -13.81 21.68 0.86
C GLU A 33 -14.30 20.88 2.07
N LEU A 34 -13.75 19.68 2.31
CA LEU A 34 -14.06 18.89 3.50
C LEU A 34 -13.70 19.65 4.80
N LYS A 35 -12.52 20.27 4.83
CA LYS A 35 -12.07 21.08 5.98
C LYS A 35 -13.02 22.23 6.25
N ARG A 36 -13.51 22.91 5.20
CA ARG A 36 -14.50 23.99 5.34
C ARG A 36 -15.85 23.47 5.83
N ALA A 37 -16.33 22.34 5.30
CA ALA A 37 -17.58 21.73 5.74
C ALA A 37 -17.54 21.36 7.23
N ALA A 38 -16.39 20.92 7.73
CA ALA A 38 -16.15 20.62 9.14
C ALA A 38 -15.87 21.86 10.04
N GLY A 39 -16.14 23.08 9.56
CA GLY A 39 -15.98 24.31 10.34
C GLY A 39 -14.56 24.92 10.30
N ASP A 40 -13.75 24.53 9.32
CA ASP A 40 -12.39 25.03 9.05
C ASP A 40 -11.42 24.98 10.25
N PRO A 41 -11.32 23.84 10.98
CA PRO A 41 -10.43 23.74 12.13
C PRO A 41 -8.97 24.00 11.75
N SER A 42 -8.16 24.56 12.66
CA SER A 42 -6.72 24.69 12.42
C SER A 42 -6.05 23.31 12.37
N TYR A 43 -4.92 23.17 11.67
CA TYR A 43 -4.18 21.91 11.66
C TYR A 43 -3.65 21.50 13.03
N ASP A 44 -3.39 22.47 13.93
CA ASP A 44 -3.05 22.18 15.32
C ASP A 44 -4.25 21.57 16.05
N ARG A 45 -5.45 22.13 15.87
CA ARG A 45 -6.69 21.60 16.43
C ARG A 45 -7.01 20.19 15.92
N MET A 46 -6.79 19.93 14.63
CA MET A 46 -6.98 18.60 14.05
C MET A 46 -6.12 17.53 14.73
N ARG A 47 -4.88 17.87 15.11
CA ARG A 47 -3.97 16.95 15.80
C ARG A 47 -4.29 16.83 17.29
N ASP A 48 -4.41 17.97 17.97
CA ASP A 48 -4.39 18.02 19.42
C ASP A 48 -5.78 17.71 20.03
N GLU A 49 -6.87 18.07 19.33
CA GLU A 49 -8.25 17.87 19.81
C GLU A 49 -9.00 16.79 19.03
N LEU A 50 -8.82 16.72 17.70
CA LEU A 50 -9.56 15.76 16.84
C LEU A 50 -8.81 14.44 16.62
N GLY A 51 -7.59 14.31 17.13
CA GLY A 51 -6.84 13.04 17.16
C GLY A 51 -6.24 12.61 15.82
N ALA A 52 -5.84 13.55 14.96
CA ALA A 52 -5.10 13.23 13.75
C ALA A 52 -3.68 12.78 14.12
N LEU A 53 -3.28 11.60 13.66
CA LEU A 53 -1.95 11.03 13.88
C LEU A 53 -0.89 11.62 12.94
N ALA A 54 -1.31 12.33 11.88
CA ALA A 54 -0.43 13.03 10.96
C ALA A 54 0.10 14.35 11.55
N SER A 55 1.32 14.73 11.17
CA SER A 55 1.93 15.99 11.63
C SER A 55 1.26 17.22 11.02
N LYS A 56 1.32 18.37 11.70
CA LYS A 56 0.81 19.67 11.21
C LYS A 56 1.34 20.01 9.82
N SER A 57 2.62 19.77 9.58
CA SER A 57 3.27 20.04 8.29
C SER A 57 2.76 19.09 7.19
N ALA A 58 2.47 17.83 7.52
CA ALA A 58 1.89 16.86 6.59
C ALA A 58 0.44 17.23 6.21
N LEU A 59 -0.41 17.55 7.21
CA LEU A 59 -1.79 18.01 6.98
C LEU A 59 -1.84 19.30 6.15
N SER A 60 -0.95 20.25 6.44
CA SER A 60 -0.81 21.49 5.67
C SER A 60 -0.26 21.24 4.26
N ALA A 61 0.62 20.25 4.07
CA ALA A 61 1.10 19.87 2.74
C ALA A 61 -0.01 19.24 1.88
N ALA A 62 -0.82 18.35 2.47
CA ALA A 62 -1.92 17.66 1.79
C ALA A 62 -2.91 18.64 1.15
N ALA A 63 -3.32 19.68 1.90
CA ALA A 63 -4.29 20.67 1.42
C ALA A 63 -3.70 21.73 0.46
N ARG A 64 -2.39 21.74 0.19
CA ARG A 64 -1.74 22.74 -0.69
C ARG A 64 -1.72 22.34 -2.18
N GLY A 65 -1.96 21.08 -2.51
CA GLY A 65 -2.07 20.62 -3.91
C GLY A 65 -0.78 20.64 -4.75
N LYS A 66 0.40 20.76 -4.12
CA LYS A 66 1.69 20.72 -4.85
C LYS A 66 2.09 19.31 -5.28
N HIS A 67 1.77 18.33 -4.44
CA HIS A 67 2.06 16.91 -4.64
C HIS A 67 0.93 16.12 -3.99
N LEU A 68 0.68 14.90 -4.47
CA LEU A 68 -0.30 14.02 -3.84
C LEU A 68 0.24 13.56 -2.46
N PRO A 69 -0.48 13.80 -1.35
CA PRO A 69 -0.09 13.29 -0.03
C PRO A 69 -0.15 11.75 0.01
N SER A 70 0.51 11.11 0.97
CA SER A 70 0.32 9.66 1.18
C SER A 70 -1.11 9.34 1.58
N TRP A 71 -1.54 8.09 1.38
CA TRP A 71 -2.86 7.67 1.80
C TRP A 71 -3.06 7.79 3.32
N GLU A 72 -2.05 7.46 4.13
CA GLU A 72 -2.12 7.59 5.59
C GLU A 72 -2.35 9.05 6.00
N THR A 73 -1.62 9.99 5.40
CA THR A 73 -1.79 11.43 5.68
C THR A 73 -3.16 11.92 5.24
N THR A 74 -3.62 11.46 4.07
CA THR A 74 -4.95 11.75 3.52
C THR A 74 -6.04 11.22 4.44
N TRP A 75 -5.94 9.96 4.85
CA TRP A 75 -6.91 9.32 5.70
C TRP A 75 -6.97 9.98 7.07
N GLU A 76 -5.84 10.36 7.67
CA GLU A 76 -5.84 11.08 8.94
C GLU A 76 -6.48 12.47 8.82
N PHE A 77 -6.31 13.15 7.68
CA PHE A 77 -7.00 14.41 7.39
C PHE A 77 -8.51 14.20 7.26
N VAL A 78 -8.92 13.17 6.51
CA VAL A 78 -10.32 12.90 6.18
C VAL A 78 -11.05 12.32 7.39
N ARG A 79 -10.51 11.29 8.04
CA ARG A 79 -11.08 10.58 9.19
C ARG A 79 -11.49 11.54 10.30
N VAL A 80 -10.61 12.46 10.69
CA VAL A 80 -10.92 13.38 11.80
C VAL A 80 -12.01 14.40 11.45
N LEU A 81 -12.19 14.72 10.16
CA LEU A 81 -13.19 15.69 9.71
C LEU A 81 -14.51 15.02 9.30
N ALA A 82 -14.46 14.09 8.36
CA ALA A 82 -15.61 13.38 7.82
C ALA A 82 -16.26 12.47 8.85
N VAL A 83 -15.47 11.64 9.55
CA VAL A 83 -15.99 10.70 10.55
C VAL A 83 -16.12 11.39 11.91
N GLY A 84 -15.04 12.04 12.36
CA GLY A 84 -14.96 12.64 13.68
C GLY A 84 -15.87 13.87 13.90
N VAL A 85 -15.95 14.78 12.92
CA VAL A 85 -16.73 16.03 13.05
C VAL A 85 -18.08 15.94 12.36
N LEU A 86 -18.13 15.41 11.14
CA LEU A 86 -19.34 15.34 10.32
C LEU A 86 -20.18 14.07 10.56
N GLY A 87 -19.66 13.10 11.34
CA GLY A 87 -20.39 11.89 11.70
C GLY A 87 -20.72 10.97 10.52
N GLN A 88 -19.94 11.05 9.45
CA GLN A 88 -20.13 10.21 8.26
C GLN A 88 -19.65 8.77 8.53
N ASP A 89 -20.21 7.81 7.79
CA ASP A 89 -19.82 6.40 7.88
C ASP A 89 -18.35 6.20 7.48
N GLU A 90 -17.56 5.57 8.36
CA GLU A 90 -16.12 5.42 8.16
C GLU A 90 -15.79 4.59 6.92
N THR A 91 -16.50 3.47 6.71
CA THR A 91 -16.22 2.57 5.59
C THR A 91 -16.55 3.24 4.26
N ALA A 92 -17.71 3.88 4.15
CA ALA A 92 -18.12 4.59 2.93
C ALA A 92 -17.19 5.76 2.60
N VAL A 93 -16.83 6.58 3.60
CA VAL A 93 -15.89 7.70 3.43
C VAL A 93 -14.51 7.17 3.03
N ARG A 94 -14.03 6.08 3.65
CA ARG A 94 -12.73 5.51 3.34
C ARG A 94 -12.65 5.02 1.90
N LEU A 95 -13.68 4.32 1.40
CA LEU A 95 -13.76 3.83 0.02
C LEU A 95 -13.83 4.99 -1.00
N ASP A 96 -14.71 5.96 -0.78
CA ASP A 96 -14.89 7.12 -1.66
C ASP A 96 -13.61 7.96 -1.77
N TRP A 97 -13.01 8.31 -0.62
CA TRP A 97 -11.77 9.08 -0.62
C TRP A 97 -10.58 8.30 -1.16
N ARG A 98 -10.54 6.97 -0.98
CA ARG A 98 -9.51 6.12 -1.55
C ARG A 98 -9.57 6.12 -3.07
N GLY A 99 -10.76 5.95 -3.65
CA GLY A 99 -10.94 5.99 -5.11
C GLY A 99 -10.52 7.33 -5.71
N CYS A 100 -10.87 8.46 -5.07
CA CYS A 100 -10.44 9.77 -5.55
C CYS A 100 -8.94 10.03 -5.37
N TRP A 101 -8.32 9.47 -4.34
CA TRP A 101 -6.88 9.53 -4.15
C TRP A 101 -6.13 8.71 -5.21
N GLU A 102 -6.67 7.55 -5.58
CA GLU A 102 -6.12 6.69 -6.65
C GLU A 102 -6.25 7.33 -8.02
N GLN A 103 -7.42 7.88 -8.36
CA GLN A 103 -7.61 8.67 -9.59
C GLN A 103 -6.67 9.88 -9.66
N ALA A 104 -6.35 10.48 -8.51
CA ALA A 104 -5.41 11.58 -8.46
C ALA A 104 -3.94 11.14 -8.61
N ARG A 105 -3.65 9.86 -8.38
CA ARG A 105 -2.34 9.22 -8.50
C ARG A 105 -2.05 8.75 -9.92
N GLU A 106 -3.08 8.32 -10.65
CA GLU A 106 -2.94 7.88 -12.03
C GLU A 106 -2.45 9.04 -12.91
N PRO A 107 -1.46 8.80 -13.80
CA PRO A 107 -1.08 9.78 -14.80
C PRO A 107 -2.32 10.08 -15.63
N SER A 108 -2.71 11.35 -15.69
CA SER A 108 -3.69 11.83 -16.65
C SER A 108 -3.15 11.56 -18.06
N GLU A 109 -3.40 10.38 -18.62
CA GLU A 109 -3.44 10.18 -20.06
C GLU A 109 -4.62 11.01 -20.57
N ALA A 110 -4.36 12.31 -20.74
CA ALA A 110 -5.18 13.14 -21.60
C ALA A 110 -5.08 12.51 -22.99
N VAL A 111 -6.13 11.77 -23.37
CA VAL A 111 -6.36 11.38 -24.75
C VAL A 111 -6.59 12.67 -25.52
N GLU A 112 -5.51 13.26 -26.02
CA GLU A 112 -5.57 14.39 -26.94
C GLU A 112 -5.92 13.82 -28.32
N GLU A 113 -7.21 13.95 -28.63
CA GLU A 113 -7.84 13.68 -29.91
C GLU A 113 -7.10 14.40 -31.04
N VAL A 114 -6.23 13.68 -31.76
CA VAL A 114 -5.54 14.23 -32.94
C VAL A 114 -6.54 14.29 -34.09
N ALA A 115 -6.98 15.51 -34.39
CA ALA A 115 -7.77 15.84 -35.57
C ALA A 115 -7.02 15.47 -36.86
N GLU A 116 -7.66 14.64 -37.70
CA GLU A 116 -7.18 14.25 -39.03
C GLU A 116 -7.21 15.44 -40.03
N PRO A 117 -6.10 15.75 -40.73
CA PRO A 117 -6.17 16.46 -42.01
C PRO A 117 -6.13 15.45 -43.17
N GLY A 118 -7.15 15.50 -44.02
CA GLY A 118 -7.30 14.63 -45.19
C GLY A 118 -6.16 14.70 -46.22
N PRO A 119 -6.05 13.71 -47.12
CA PRO A 119 -4.82 13.43 -47.84
C PRO A 119 -4.61 14.34 -49.06
N SER A 120 -3.42 14.95 -49.17
CA SER A 120 -2.91 15.50 -50.44
C SER A 120 -2.01 14.48 -51.14
N ARG A 121 -2.36 14.19 -52.40
CA ARG A 121 -1.76 13.18 -53.27
C ARG A 121 -0.27 13.41 -53.53
N GLY A 122 0.51 12.33 -53.35
CA GLY A 122 1.81 12.14 -53.98
C GLY A 122 2.93 11.88 -52.98
N ARG A 123 3.29 10.60 -52.80
CA ARG A 123 4.61 10.05 -52.38
C ARG A 123 4.42 8.69 -51.70
N TRP A 124 3.96 7.69 -52.45
CA TRP A 124 3.73 6.32 -51.94
C TRP A 124 4.88 5.34 -52.21
N ALA A 125 5.97 5.74 -52.89
CA ALA A 125 7.06 4.82 -53.23
C ALA A 125 8.16 4.69 -52.16
N ALA A 126 8.18 5.54 -51.11
CA ALA A 126 9.27 5.54 -50.12
C ALA A 126 8.98 4.78 -48.82
N TYR A 127 7.72 4.40 -48.56
CA TYR A 127 7.32 3.83 -47.26
C TYR A 127 7.46 2.30 -47.13
N GLY A 128 7.71 1.57 -48.23
CA GLY A 128 7.81 0.11 -48.20
C GLY A 128 9.08 -0.42 -47.51
N LEU A 129 10.21 0.28 -47.62
CA LEU A 129 11.50 -0.19 -47.09
C LEU A 129 11.73 0.20 -45.62
N ALA A 130 11.16 1.33 -45.18
CA ALA A 130 11.30 1.81 -43.80
C ALA A 130 10.46 1.01 -42.78
N ALA A 131 9.29 0.51 -43.21
CA ALA A 131 8.39 -0.25 -42.33
C ALA A 131 8.95 -1.63 -41.95
N ALA A 132 9.64 -2.32 -42.87
CA ALA A 132 10.24 -3.63 -42.59
C ALA A 132 11.43 -3.53 -41.62
N VAL A 133 12.26 -2.48 -41.74
CA VAL A 133 13.41 -2.25 -40.86
C VAL A 133 12.95 -1.87 -39.44
N ALA A 134 11.88 -1.09 -39.31
CA ALA A 134 11.31 -0.74 -38.00
C ALA A 134 10.72 -1.96 -37.28
N ILE A 135 10.01 -2.85 -37.98
CA ILE A 135 9.43 -4.07 -37.39
C ILE A 135 10.54 -5.04 -36.95
N VAL A 136 11.59 -5.21 -37.75
CA VAL A 136 12.74 -6.06 -37.37
C VAL A 136 13.51 -5.48 -36.18
N LEU A 137 13.64 -4.15 -36.08
CA LEU A 137 14.25 -3.49 -34.92
C LEU A 137 13.39 -3.60 -33.65
N VAL A 138 12.06 -3.55 -33.75
CA VAL A 138 11.16 -3.73 -32.60
C VAL A 138 11.16 -5.18 -32.11
N VAL A 139 11.20 -6.17 -33.02
CA VAL A 139 11.32 -7.59 -32.65
C VAL A 139 12.71 -7.91 -32.09
N ALA A 140 13.77 -7.33 -32.64
CA ALA A 140 15.13 -7.49 -32.10
C ALA A 140 15.27 -6.81 -30.72
N LEU A 141 14.64 -5.65 -30.50
CA LEU A 141 14.63 -4.97 -29.21
C LEU A 141 13.78 -5.73 -28.17
N ALA A 142 12.66 -6.33 -28.57
CA ALA A 142 11.85 -7.20 -27.71
C ALA A 142 12.56 -8.53 -27.34
N LEU A 143 13.40 -9.06 -28.24
CA LEU A 143 14.22 -10.24 -27.97
C LEU A 143 15.51 -9.93 -27.20
N LEU A 144 16.01 -8.69 -27.24
CA LEU A 144 17.19 -8.23 -26.50
C LEU A 144 16.85 -7.66 -25.11
N PHE A 145 15.63 -7.16 -24.90
CA PHE A 145 15.09 -6.73 -23.60
C PHE A 145 13.97 -7.65 -23.13
N GLY A 146 14.23 -8.96 -23.15
CA GLY A 146 13.50 -9.94 -22.35
C GLY A 146 13.72 -9.69 -20.87
N GLY A 147 13.21 -8.57 -20.36
CA GLY A 147 13.09 -8.26 -18.95
C GLY A 147 11.61 -8.09 -18.68
N ALA A 148 11.05 -9.05 -17.93
CA ALA A 148 9.67 -8.98 -17.45
C ALA A 148 9.38 -7.58 -16.92
N PHE A 149 8.44 -6.87 -17.55
CA PHE A 149 7.72 -5.83 -16.83
C PHE A 149 6.92 -6.56 -15.76
N SER A 150 7.56 -6.74 -14.59
CA SER A 150 6.84 -6.99 -13.35
C SER A 150 6.02 -5.74 -13.10
N ALA A 151 4.79 -5.75 -13.62
CA ALA A 151 3.76 -4.84 -13.16
C ALA A 151 3.66 -4.99 -11.64
N GLU A 152 3.79 -3.88 -10.93
CA GLU A 152 3.52 -3.80 -9.50
C GLU A 152 2.03 -4.09 -9.32
N GLU A 153 1.73 -5.36 -9.07
CA GLU A 153 0.36 -5.84 -8.87
C GLU A 153 -0.08 -5.39 -7.48
N PRO A 154 -1.02 -4.43 -7.33
CA PRO A 154 -1.84 -4.43 -6.12
C PRO A 154 -2.43 -5.85 -5.98
N ALA A 155 -2.76 -6.28 -4.75
CA ALA A 155 -3.45 -7.56 -4.54
C ALA A 155 -4.53 -7.73 -5.62
N ALA A 156 -4.29 -8.66 -6.54
CA ALA A 156 -5.04 -8.72 -7.76
C ALA A 156 -6.50 -8.93 -7.35
N ALA A 157 -7.43 -8.19 -7.95
CA ALA A 157 -8.84 -8.31 -7.62
C ALA A 157 -9.24 -9.81 -7.65
N GLY A 158 -9.60 -10.36 -6.49
CA GLY A 158 -9.84 -11.80 -6.33
C GLY A 158 -8.75 -12.59 -5.58
N ASP A 159 -7.74 -11.95 -5.01
CA ASP A 159 -6.79 -12.59 -4.09
C ASP A 159 -7.46 -13.02 -2.77
N VAL A 160 -7.36 -14.31 -2.43
CA VAL A 160 -7.82 -14.84 -1.14
C VAL A 160 -6.87 -15.95 -0.69
N SER A 161 -6.43 -15.88 0.57
CA SER A 161 -5.69 -16.97 1.22
C SER A 161 -6.53 -17.65 2.29
N GLU A 162 -6.43 -18.97 2.32
CA GLU A 162 -7.05 -19.81 3.34
C GLU A 162 -5.96 -20.63 4.03
N PHE A 163 -6.00 -20.68 5.36
CA PHE A 163 -5.12 -21.52 6.14
C PHE A 163 -5.64 -22.95 6.17
N VAL A 164 -4.79 -23.92 5.80
CA VAL A 164 -5.17 -25.34 5.77
C VAL A 164 -4.65 -26.05 7.01
N ALA A 165 -3.35 -25.96 7.30
CA ALA A 165 -2.76 -26.70 8.41
C ALA A 165 -1.42 -26.15 8.90
N ASP A 166 -1.14 -26.41 10.18
CA ASP A 166 0.21 -26.43 10.73
C ASP A 166 0.85 -27.79 10.40
N VAL A 167 1.83 -27.78 9.48
CA VAL A 167 2.46 -29.02 8.99
C VAL A 167 3.57 -29.48 9.91
N THR A 168 4.40 -28.55 10.39
CA THR A 168 5.46 -28.84 11.37
C THR A 168 5.33 -27.93 12.58
N VAL A 169 5.91 -28.37 13.71
CA VAL A 169 6.04 -27.59 14.95
C VAL A 169 4.68 -27.00 15.40
N PRO A 170 3.79 -27.84 15.98
CA PRO A 170 2.53 -27.36 16.54
C PRO A 170 2.75 -26.28 17.60
N ASP A 171 1.75 -25.45 17.82
CA ASP A 171 1.83 -24.40 18.84
C ASP A 171 2.07 -24.97 20.25
N GLY A 172 2.88 -24.26 21.03
CA GLY A 172 3.29 -24.65 22.38
C GLY A 172 4.44 -25.66 22.44
N THR A 173 4.96 -26.12 21.29
CA THR A 173 6.10 -27.06 21.21
C THR A 173 7.28 -26.55 22.03
N ALA A 174 7.90 -27.45 22.80
CA ALA A 174 9.12 -27.17 23.54
C ALA A 174 10.33 -27.25 22.59
N VAL A 175 11.11 -26.18 22.51
CA VAL A 175 12.28 -26.05 21.65
C VAL A 175 13.50 -25.71 22.52
N PRO A 176 14.63 -26.45 22.42
CA PRO A 176 15.83 -26.13 23.19
C PRO A 176 16.39 -24.75 22.86
N ALA A 177 16.90 -24.04 23.87
CA ALA A 177 17.54 -22.75 23.71
C ALA A 177 18.70 -22.80 22.69
N GLY A 178 18.78 -21.79 21.83
CA GLY A 178 19.82 -21.70 20.79
C GLY A 178 19.71 -22.71 19.64
N SER A 179 18.69 -23.57 19.63
CA SER A 179 18.47 -24.54 18.55
C SER A 179 17.85 -23.91 17.30
N ARG A 180 17.89 -24.66 16.18
CA ARG A 180 17.23 -24.32 14.92
C ARG A 180 16.12 -25.31 14.64
N PHE A 181 15.04 -24.82 14.04
CA PHE A 181 13.95 -25.66 13.54
C PHE A 181 13.32 -25.04 12.29
N VAL A 182 12.58 -25.85 11.53
CA VAL A 182 11.84 -25.41 10.35
C VAL A 182 10.35 -25.43 10.66
N LYS A 183 9.70 -24.28 10.57
CA LYS A 183 8.25 -24.16 10.66
C LYS A 183 7.65 -24.21 9.26
N THR A 184 6.65 -25.05 9.05
CA THR A 184 5.93 -25.20 7.79
C THR A 184 4.43 -25.09 8.01
N TRP A 185 3.78 -24.26 7.20
CA TRP A 185 2.33 -24.18 7.09
C TRP A 185 1.88 -24.66 5.71
N GLU A 186 0.64 -25.13 5.63
CA GLU A 186 -0.06 -25.38 4.37
C GLU A 186 -1.14 -24.32 4.19
N LEU A 187 -1.09 -23.62 3.06
CA LEU A 187 -2.06 -22.61 2.65
C LEU A 187 -2.75 -23.04 1.36
N ARG A 188 -3.96 -22.54 1.14
CA ARG A 188 -4.70 -22.67 -0.11
C ARG A 188 -4.91 -21.31 -0.75
N ASN A 189 -4.72 -21.25 -2.07
CA ASN A 189 -5.22 -20.12 -2.85
C ASN A 189 -6.73 -20.29 -3.04
N ALA A 190 -7.53 -19.65 -2.19
CA ALA A 190 -8.99 -19.66 -2.27
C ALA A 190 -9.54 -18.55 -3.18
N GLY A 191 -8.65 -17.81 -3.85
CA GLY A 191 -8.99 -16.71 -4.73
C GLY A 191 -9.31 -17.16 -6.15
N SER A 192 -9.41 -16.18 -7.06
CA SER A 192 -9.63 -16.39 -8.50
C SER A 192 -8.41 -16.05 -9.36
N VAL A 193 -7.31 -15.61 -8.74
CA VAL A 193 -6.06 -15.19 -9.39
C VAL A 193 -4.89 -16.04 -8.89
N GLY A 194 -3.93 -16.34 -9.77
CA GLY A 194 -2.76 -17.12 -9.39
C GLY A 194 -1.79 -16.31 -8.52
N TRP A 195 -1.24 -16.93 -7.48
CA TRP A 195 -0.19 -16.30 -6.67
C TRP A 195 1.13 -16.33 -7.43
N ILE A 196 1.51 -15.20 -8.01
CA ILE A 196 2.80 -14.99 -8.68
C ILE A 196 3.55 -13.88 -7.94
N GLY A 197 4.86 -14.07 -7.70
CA GLY A 197 5.69 -13.03 -7.07
C GLY A 197 5.34 -12.73 -5.61
N ARG A 198 4.76 -13.69 -4.89
CA ARG A 198 4.27 -13.53 -3.51
C ARG A 198 5.29 -13.96 -2.47
N TYR A 199 5.22 -13.35 -1.30
CA TYR A 199 6.08 -13.64 -0.15
C TYR A 199 5.26 -13.72 1.13
N LEU A 200 5.69 -14.53 2.10
CA LEU A 200 5.32 -14.30 3.50
C LEU A 200 6.34 -13.35 4.12
N VAL A 201 5.88 -12.26 4.72
CA VAL A 201 6.68 -11.27 5.44
C VAL A 201 6.37 -11.32 6.93
N ARG A 202 7.40 -11.11 7.75
CA ARG A 202 7.24 -11.02 9.21
C ARG A 202 6.44 -9.76 9.56
N SER A 203 5.25 -9.93 10.13
CA SER A 203 4.33 -8.83 10.47
C SER A 203 4.39 -8.41 11.94
N GLY A 204 5.03 -9.19 12.81
CA GLY A 204 5.18 -8.89 14.23
C GLY A 204 5.65 -10.08 15.05
N SER A 205 5.90 -9.83 16.33
CA SER A 205 6.34 -10.83 17.32
C SER A 205 5.74 -10.56 18.69
N PHE A 206 5.58 -11.61 19.48
CA PHE A 206 5.26 -11.54 20.91
C PHE A 206 6.16 -12.52 21.68
N GLY A 207 6.82 -12.05 22.74
CA GLY A 207 7.75 -12.86 23.53
C GLY A 207 8.57 -12.05 24.52
N SER A 208 9.02 -12.70 25.60
CA SER A 208 9.97 -12.16 26.60
C SER A 208 11.38 -11.96 25.97
N PRO A 209 12.33 -11.22 26.57
CA PRO A 209 13.49 -10.70 25.83
C PRO A 209 14.33 -11.82 25.20
N GLY A 210 14.44 -11.77 23.87
CA GLY A 210 15.06 -12.80 23.03
C GLY A 210 14.08 -13.32 21.98
N GLU A 211 13.76 -12.53 20.96
CA GLU A 211 12.89 -12.99 19.88
C GLU A 211 13.56 -14.11 19.07
N CYS A 212 12.77 -15.05 18.54
CA CYS A 212 13.31 -15.97 17.53
C CYS A 212 13.77 -15.17 16.31
N ARG A 213 14.94 -15.55 15.80
CA ARG A 213 15.44 -15.00 14.54
C ARG A 213 14.91 -15.81 13.38
N THR A 214 14.39 -15.12 12.38
CA THR A 214 13.84 -15.67 11.14
C THR A 214 14.33 -14.81 9.97
N PRO A 215 14.23 -15.30 8.72
CA PRO A 215 14.27 -14.42 7.55
C PRO A 215 13.25 -13.27 7.68
N ALA A 216 13.51 -12.13 7.03
CA ALA A 216 12.55 -11.04 6.96
C ALA A 216 11.34 -11.40 6.07
N ARG A 217 11.57 -12.21 5.04
CA ARG A 217 10.57 -12.73 4.12
C ARG A 217 10.96 -14.10 3.58
N VAL A 218 9.98 -14.89 3.15
CA VAL A 218 10.18 -16.14 2.41
C VAL A 218 9.29 -16.16 1.16
N PRO A 219 9.78 -16.63 0.00
CA PRO A 219 8.98 -16.68 -1.21
C PRO A 219 7.87 -17.73 -1.10
N ILE A 220 6.72 -17.43 -1.71
CA ILE A 220 5.63 -18.39 -1.91
C ILE A 220 5.73 -18.88 -3.36
N PRO A 221 5.86 -20.19 -3.60
CA PRO A 221 5.83 -20.76 -4.94
C PRO A 221 4.57 -20.34 -5.72
N TYR A 222 4.66 -20.38 -7.05
CA TYR A 222 3.47 -20.19 -7.88
C TYR A 222 2.35 -21.13 -7.44
N THR A 223 1.18 -20.56 -7.15
CA THR A 223 0.02 -21.31 -6.65
C THR A 223 -1.23 -20.88 -7.40
N ALA A 224 -1.77 -21.75 -8.25
CA ALA A 224 -2.99 -21.48 -9.01
C ALA A 224 -4.24 -21.41 -8.10
N PRO A 225 -5.34 -20.78 -8.55
CA PRO A 225 -6.61 -20.83 -7.83
C PRO A 225 -7.03 -22.26 -7.48
N GLY A 226 -7.41 -22.47 -6.22
CA GLY A 226 -7.82 -23.76 -5.66
C GLY A 226 -6.68 -24.65 -5.15
N GLU A 227 -5.43 -24.38 -5.54
CA GLU A 227 -4.26 -25.20 -5.19
C GLU A 227 -3.74 -24.95 -3.77
N HIS A 228 -3.03 -25.96 -3.24
CA HIS A 228 -2.35 -25.91 -1.94
C HIS A 228 -0.84 -25.65 -2.11
N VAL A 229 -0.26 -24.96 -1.13
CA VAL A 229 1.18 -24.70 -1.08
C VAL A 229 1.69 -24.84 0.35
N ARG A 230 2.85 -25.49 0.50
CA ARG A 230 3.58 -25.55 1.76
C ARG A 230 4.68 -24.51 1.79
N ILE A 231 4.68 -23.68 2.82
CA ILE A 231 5.63 -22.57 2.98
C ILE A 231 6.42 -22.81 4.25
N SER A 232 7.74 -22.82 4.13
CA SER A 232 8.66 -23.12 5.22
C SER A 232 9.50 -21.90 5.62
N VAL A 233 9.74 -21.75 6.92
CA VAL A 233 10.59 -20.71 7.51
C VAL A 233 11.62 -21.37 8.42
N ASP A 234 12.88 -21.03 8.20
CA ASP A 234 13.97 -21.37 9.13
C ASP A 234 13.90 -20.45 10.36
N VAL A 235 13.89 -21.06 11.55
CA VAL A 235 13.78 -20.36 12.83
C VAL A 235 14.97 -20.70 13.71
N GLN A 236 15.58 -19.67 14.29
CA GLN A 236 16.64 -19.77 15.28
C GLN A 236 16.09 -19.32 16.64
N ALA A 237 16.01 -20.26 17.58
CA ALA A 237 15.60 -19.99 18.95
C ALA A 237 16.61 -19.08 19.69
N PRO A 238 16.15 -18.22 20.60
CA PRO A 238 17.03 -17.43 21.47
C PRO A 238 17.79 -18.34 22.45
N PRO A 239 18.92 -17.85 23.02
CA PRO A 239 19.66 -18.59 24.03
C PRO A 239 19.00 -18.56 25.43
N ALA A 240 18.01 -17.69 25.64
CA ALA A 240 17.28 -17.59 26.89
C ALA A 240 15.96 -18.37 26.80
N ALA A 241 15.59 -19.04 27.89
CA ALA A 241 14.28 -19.67 28.03
C ALA A 241 13.16 -18.62 28.01
N GLY A 242 11.98 -19.00 27.52
CA GLY A 242 10.86 -18.08 27.37
C GLY A 242 9.81 -18.55 26.37
N HIS A 243 9.09 -17.60 25.79
CA HIS A 243 8.08 -17.84 24.77
C HIS A 243 8.43 -17.06 23.53
N CYS A 244 8.23 -17.67 22.37
CA CYS A 244 8.47 -17.05 21.09
C CYS A 244 7.28 -17.26 20.16
N GLN A 245 6.64 -16.16 19.76
CA GLN A 245 5.56 -16.15 18.81
C GLN A 245 5.82 -15.15 17.70
N VAL A 246 5.72 -15.57 16.44
CA VAL A 246 6.00 -14.72 15.27
C VAL A 246 4.87 -14.86 14.26
N TYR A 247 4.40 -13.71 13.77
CA TYR A 247 3.28 -13.59 12.83
C TYR A 247 3.77 -13.25 11.43
N TRP A 248 3.10 -13.81 10.43
CA TRP A 248 3.44 -13.70 9.02
C TRP A 248 2.22 -13.34 8.18
N LYS A 249 2.40 -12.42 7.23
CA LYS A 249 1.37 -12.02 6.27
C LYS A 249 1.88 -12.12 4.84
N MET A 250 0.96 -12.31 3.90
CA MET A 250 1.30 -12.31 2.48
C MET A 250 1.56 -10.89 1.98
N ALA A 251 2.62 -10.74 1.20
CA ALA A 251 3.03 -9.49 0.58
C ALA A 251 3.55 -9.72 -0.85
N ASP A 252 3.68 -8.63 -1.61
CA ASP A 252 4.33 -8.62 -2.91
C ASP A 252 5.88 -8.64 -2.79
N SER A 253 6.56 -8.48 -3.92
CA SER A 253 8.02 -8.41 -3.98
C SER A 253 8.64 -7.23 -3.25
N GLU A 254 7.87 -6.16 -3.03
CA GLU A 254 8.29 -4.92 -2.38
C GLU A 254 7.98 -4.92 -0.88
N GLY A 255 7.19 -5.90 -0.41
CA GLY A 255 6.80 -6.06 0.97
C GLY A 255 5.48 -5.39 1.32
N HIS A 256 4.72 -4.89 0.32
CA HIS A 256 3.38 -4.38 0.57
C HIS A 256 2.43 -5.53 0.87
N LEU A 257 1.67 -5.40 1.95
CA LEU A 257 0.72 -6.42 2.35
C LEU A 257 -0.41 -6.52 1.31
N LEU A 258 -0.60 -7.73 0.80
CA LEU A 258 -1.61 -7.99 -0.23
C LEU A 258 -2.97 -8.32 0.39
N LEU A 259 -2.95 -8.99 1.54
CA LEU A 259 -4.15 -9.39 2.27
C LEU A 259 -4.11 -8.78 3.68
N PRO A 260 -4.23 -7.45 3.83
CA PRO A 260 -4.04 -6.77 5.12
C PRO A 260 -5.08 -7.20 6.16
N ASP A 261 -6.31 -7.49 5.74
CA ASP A 261 -7.41 -7.90 6.63
C ASP A 261 -7.44 -9.41 6.90
N ALA A 262 -6.67 -10.20 6.14
CA ALA A 262 -6.55 -11.63 6.40
C ALA A 262 -5.80 -11.89 7.71
N ARG A 263 -6.18 -12.99 8.38
CA ARG A 263 -5.48 -13.46 9.57
C ARG A 263 -4.05 -13.84 9.20
N ALA A 264 -3.10 -13.43 10.04
CA ALA A 264 -1.72 -13.86 9.91
C ALA A 264 -1.61 -15.36 10.26
N VAL A 265 -0.76 -16.09 9.53
CA VAL A 265 -0.25 -17.35 10.04
C VAL A 265 0.85 -17.08 11.05
N PHE A 266 1.00 -17.96 12.02
CA PHE A 266 1.98 -17.77 13.08
C PHE A 266 2.52 -19.11 13.56
N PHE A 267 3.61 -19.04 14.34
CA PHE A 267 4.00 -20.14 15.20
C PHE A 267 4.16 -19.60 16.62
N SER A 268 3.86 -20.44 17.60
CA SER A 268 4.11 -20.16 19.02
C SER A 268 4.87 -21.32 19.65
N VAL A 269 6.05 -21.08 20.21
CA VAL A 269 6.90 -22.12 20.84
C VAL A 269 7.34 -21.71 22.23
N ARG A 270 7.59 -22.70 23.09
CA ARG A 270 8.26 -22.50 24.39
C ARG A 270 9.74 -22.84 24.26
N ILE A 271 10.58 -21.89 24.62
CA ILE A 271 12.02 -22.09 24.68
C ILE A 271 12.37 -22.67 26.04
N VAL A 272 12.93 -23.87 26.05
CA VAL A 272 13.38 -24.58 27.25
C VAL A 272 14.91 -24.55 27.33
N PRO A 273 15.50 -24.57 28.54
CA PRO A 273 16.94 -24.63 28.73
C PRO A 273 17.61 -25.80 28.01
#